data_AF-A0A3M2ATY3-F1
#
_entry.id   AF-A0A3M2ATY3-F1
#
_cell.length_a   1.000
_cell.length_b   1.000
_cell.length_c   1.000
_cell.angle_alpha   90.00
_cell.angle_beta   90.00
_cell.angle_gamma   90.00
#
_symmetry.space_group_name_H-M   'P 1'
#
loop_
_entity.id
_entity.type
_entity.pdbx_description
1 polymer ?
#
loop_
_entity_poly.entity_id
_entity_poly.type
_entity_poly.pdbx_seq_one_letter_code
_entity_poly.pdbx_strand_id
1 'polypeptide(L)'
;MSWIPRRAYAFPLWLALVAGWLLVAPVATAAEPATEKDHRIVIQPGEYLQYAVFLLGIPAGTATFHVLPSSHDRPTYRIVSTAQSNAFVSLFFPVRNVVDSTVDAETWRPLHLVFQRREGKRHEDFDVTFHHATQSVTVIKDGQVSTHSIAPGTYGPLSCLYYLRSLPALQPGTSVFITIHHDRKNYRVEVRVEARERLAGPWGEVETIRVLAVMPFQG
;
A
#
# COMPACT_ATOMS: atom_id res chain seq x y z
N MET A 1 36.40 -1.77 17.84
CA MET A 1 36.58 -1.15 16.50
C MET A 1 37.46 -2.09 15.69
N SER A 2 36.86 -2.94 14.84
CA SER A 2 37.55 -3.68 13.77
C SER A 2 36.50 -4.48 12.98
N TRP A 3 35.94 -3.79 12.00
CA TRP A 3 35.25 -4.32 10.84
C TRP A 3 36.24 -5.10 9.96
N ILE A 4 35.94 -6.34 9.55
CA ILE A 4 36.40 -6.93 8.27
C ILE A 4 35.29 -7.90 7.75
N PRO A 5 35.05 -7.97 6.42
CA PRO A 5 33.74 -8.20 5.83
C PRO A 5 33.60 -9.49 5.00
N ARG A 6 32.37 -9.70 4.48
CA ARG A 6 31.98 -10.35 3.21
C ARG A 6 32.53 -11.77 2.93
N ARG A 7 31.63 -12.75 3.03
CA ARG A 7 31.77 -14.04 2.34
C ARG A 7 31.61 -13.84 0.83
N ALA A 8 32.74 -13.91 0.13
CA ALA A 8 32.80 -14.18 -1.30
C ALA A 8 32.65 -15.69 -1.51
N TYR A 9 31.80 -16.11 -2.46
CA TYR A 9 31.82 -17.47 -2.98
C TYR A 9 32.84 -17.53 -4.12
N ALA A 10 33.93 -18.26 -3.90
CA ALA A 10 34.90 -18.62 -4.92
C ALA A 10 34.52 -19.97 -5.54
N PHE A 11 34.30 -19.97 -6.84
CA PHE A 11 34.33 -21.13 -7.72
C PHE A 11 35.74 -21.73 -7.75
N PRO A 12 35.90 -23.07 -7.79
CA PRO A 12 37.03 -23.69 -8.47
C PRO A 12 36.63 -24.15 -9.87
N LEU A 13 37.50 -23.81 -10.81
CA LEU A 13 37.54 -24.18 -12.22
C LEU A 13 37.97 -25.66 -12.42
N TRP A 14 38.08 -26.06 -13.70
CA TRP A 14 38.50 -27.35 -14.31
C TRP A 14 37.30 -28.25 -14.70
N LEU A 15 37.04 -28.58 -15.97
CA LEU A 15 37.95 -28.92 -17.07
C LEU A 15 37.39 -28.50 -18.44
N ALA A 16 38.29 -28.17 -19.36
CA ALA A 16 38.03 -27.86 -20.76
C ALA A 16 37.64 -29.12 -21.57
N LEU A 17 36.65 -28.97 -22.45
CA LEU A 17 36.49 -29.77 -23.66
C LEU A 17 36.11 -28.83 -24.80
N VAL A 18 37.02 -28.71 -25.77
CA VAL A 18 36.82 -27.99 -27.03
C VAL A 18 36.03 -28.90 -27.97
N ALA A 19 34.86 -28.45 -28.39
CA ALA A 19 34.19 -28.93 -29.60
C ALA A 19 33.60 -27.71 -30.31
N GLY A 20 34.11 -27.41 -31.50
CA GLY A 20 33.70 -26.27 -32.30
C GLY A 20 32.25 -26.38 -32.77
N TRP A 21 31.51 -25.29 -32.65
CA TRP A 21 30.18 -25.11 -33.23
C TRP A 21 30.16 -23.79 -33.99
N LEU A 22 29.58 -23.80 -35.19
CA LEU A 22 29.36 -22.63 -36.04
C LEU A 22 28.71 -21.49 -35.24
N LEU A 23 29.31 -20.30 -35.31
CA LEU A 23 28.66 -19.05 -34.92
C LEU A 23 27.58 -18.72 -35.96
N VAL A 24 26.36 -19.21 -35.75
CA VAL A 24 25.18 -18.53 -36.27
C VAL A 24 24.82 -17.49 -35.21
N ALA A 25 25.13 -16.23 -35.47
CA ALA A 25 24.63 -15.13 -34.65
C ALA A 25 23.10 -15.18 -34.69
N PRO A 26 22.39 -15.17 -33.55
CA PRO A 26 20.95 -14.99 -33.59
C PRO A 26 20.69 -13.60 -34.19
N VAL A 27 20.01 -13.57 -35.33
CA VAL A 27 19.32 -12.35 -35.76
C VAL A 27 18.37 -12.04 -34.62
N ALA A 28 18.65 -10.95 -33.88
CA ALA A 28 17.72 -10.41 -32.93
C ALA A 28 16.50 -9.94 -33.75
N THR A 29 15.51 -10.82 -33.87
CA THR A 29 14.15 -10.39 -34.19
C THR A 29 13.79 -9.38 -33.12
N ALA A 30 13.73 -8.11 -33.52
CA ALA A 30 13.14 -7.07 -32.69
C ALA A 30 11.76 -7.58 -32.30
N ALA A 31 11.60 -7.94 -31.03
CA ALA A 31 10.28 -8.22 -30.48
C ALA A 31 9.44 -6.97 -30.76
N GLU A 32 8.34 -7.14 -31.50
CA GLU A 32 7.35 -6.09 -31.66
C GLU A 32 7.01 -5.54 -30.26
N PRO A 33 6.93 -4.22 -30.07
CA PRO A 33 6.53 -3.67 -28.78
C PRO A 33 5.15 -4.24 -28.48
N ALA A 34 5.08 -5.11 -27.47
CA ALA A 34 3.82 -5.61 -26.96
C ALA A 34 2.96 -4.39 -26.67
N THR A 35 1.82 -4.28 -27.35
CA THR A 35 0.83 -3.24 -27.09
C THR A 35 0.47 -3.36 -25.61
N GLU A 36 0.93 -2.40 -24.81
CA GLU A 36 0.69 -2.34 -23.38
C GLU A 36 -0.81 -2.13 -23.19
N LYS A 37 -1.54 -3.24 -23.02
CA LYS A 37 -2.97 -3.21 -22.68
C LYS A 37 -3.09 -2.36 -21.42
N ASP A 38 -3.94 -1.33 -21.49
CA ASP A 38 -4.29 -0.47 -20.35
C ASP A 38 -4.82 -1.37 -19.22
N HIS A 39 -3.94 -1.72 -18.28
CA HIS A 39 -4.22 -2.65 -17.19
C HIS A 39 -4.70 -1.88 -15.95
N ARG A 40 -5.56 -0.88 -16.16
CA ARG A 40 -6.19 -0.15 -15.07
C ARG A 40 -7.03 -1.11 -14.23
N ILE A 41 -6.67 -1.21 -12.95
CA ILE A 41 -7.43 -2.00 -11.98
C ILE A 41 -8.78 -1.31 -11.81
N VAL A 42 -9.85 -1.98 -12.25
CA VAL A 42 -11.22 -1.48 -12.07
C VAL A 42 -11.65 -1.82 -10.64
N ILE A 43 -11.58 -0.82 -9.76
CA ILE A 43 -12.13 -0.91 -8.41
C ILE A 43 -13.64 -0.67 -8.50
N GLN A 44 -14.45 -1.56 -7.93
CA GLN A 44 -15.90 -1.45 -7.96
C GLN A 44 -16.51 -1.44 -6.56
N PRO A 45 -17.67 -0.78 -6.36
CA PRO A 45 -18.49 -1.00 -5.18
C PRO A 45 -18.73 -2.50 -4.95
N GLY A 46 -18.61 -2.94 -3.70
CA GLY A 46 -18.65 -4.34 -3.31
C GLY A 46 -17.30 -5.05 -3.25
N GLU A 47 -16.19 -4.40 -3.66
CA GLU A 47 -14.85 -4.97 -3.51
C GLU A 47 -14.54 -5.24 -2.03
N TYR A 48 -14.18 -6.49 -1.71
CA TYR A 48 -13.76 -6.93 -0.39
C TYR A 48 -12.38 -7.59 -0.47
N LEU A 49 -11.42 -7.03 0.25
CA LEU A 49 -10.05 -7.54 0.33
C LEU A 49 -9.74 -7.96 1.76
N GLN A 50 -9.15 -9.14 1.92
CA GLN A 50 -8.69 -9.64 3.22
C GLN A 50 -7.21 -10.01 3.12
N TYR A 51 -6.44 -9.52 4.09
CA TYR A 51 -5.00 -9.71 4.18
C TYR A 51 -4.63 -10.38 5.50
N ALA A 52 -3.67 -11.30 5.45
CA ALA A 52 -2.97 -11.76 6.63
C ALA A 52 -1.90 -10.75 7.01
N VAL A 53 -1.87 -10.35 8.28
CA VAL A 53 -0.87 -9.43 8.83
C VAL A 53 0.19 -10.25 9.52
N PHE A 54 1.46 -9.98 9.22
CA PHE A 54 2.61 -10.63 9.83
C PHE A 54 3.45 -9.62 10.62
N LEU A 55 3.93 -10.02 11.78
CA LEU A 55 4.91 -9.29 12.59
C LEU A 55 6.19 -10.13 12.66
N LEU A 56 7.29 -9.63 12.09
CA LEU A 56 8.57 -10.34 12.02
C LEU A 56 8.43 -11.77 11.44
N GLY A 57 7.57 -11.93 10.43
CA GLY A 57 7.29 -13.23 9.81
C GLY A 57 6.32 -14.14 10.57
N ILE A 58 5.86 -13.74 11.76
CA ILE A 58 4.88 -14.48 12.57
C ILE A 58 3.48 -13.95 12.23
N PRO A 59 2.49 -14.82 11.96
CA PRO A 59 1.09 -14.39 11.80
C PRO A 59 0.67 -13.57 13.02
N ALA A 60 0.22 -12.35 12.78
CA ALA A 60 -0.12 -11.38 13.81
C ALA A 60 -1.61 -11.03 13.84
N GLY A 61 -2.31 -11.19 12.71
CA GLY A 61 -3.70 -10.80 12.62
C GLY A 61 -4.24 -10.79 11.21
N THR A 62 -5.36 -10.10 11.03
CA THR A 62 -6.03 -9.90 9.75
C THR A 62 -6.33 -8.43 9.55
N ALA A 63 -6.29 -7.99 8.28
CA ALA A 63 -6.80 -6.69 7.86
C ALA A 63 -7.82 -6.88 6.76
N THR A 64 -8.91 -6.13 6.81
CA THR A 64 -9.97 -6.16 5.78
C THR A 64 -10.14 -4.78 5.18
N PHE A 65 -10.58 -4.72 3.93
CA PHE A 65 -10.99 -3.50 3.24
C PHE A 65 -12.27 -3.80 2.47
N HIS A 66 -13.27 -2.94 2.58
CA HIS A 66 -14.54 -3.09 1.92
C HIS A 66 -14.94 -1.76 1.27
N VAL A 67 -15.14 -1.76 -0.04
CA VAL A 67 -15.63 -0.61 -0.80
C VAL A 67 -17.15 -0.68 -0.87
N LEU A 68 -17.81 0.30 -0.29
CA LEU A 68 -19.26 0.44 -0.28
C LEU A 68 -19.68 1.58 -1.22
N PRO A 69 -20.86 1.47 -1.87
CA PRO A 69 -21.46 2.62 -2.50
C PRO A 69 -21.74 3.68 -1.44
N SER A 70 -21.54 4.96 -1.79
CA SER A 70 -21.92 6.06 -0.92
C SER A 70 -23.06 6.85 -1.56
N SER A 71 -24.04 7.21 -0.73
CA SER A 71 -25.23 7.97 -1.16
C SER A 71 -25.00 9.45 -0.85
N HIS A 72 -24.31 10.16 -1.75
CA HIS A 72 -24.18 11.61 -1.71
C HIS A 72 -24.52 12.19 -3.08
N ASP A 73 -24.86 13.49 -3.12
CA ASP A 73 -25.08 14.25 -4.36
C ASP A 73 -23.84 14.27 -5.29
N ARG A 74 -22.68 13.83 -4.78
CA ARG A 74 -21.42 13.68 -5.50
C ARG A 74 -21.01 12.20 -5.55
N PRO A 75 -20.46 11.71 -6.67
CA PRO A 75 -20.01 10.33 -6.79
C PRO A 75 -18.87 10.08 -5.81
N THR A 76 -19.15 9.29 -4.78
CA THR A 76 -18.21 8.99 -3.69
C THR A 76 -18.25 7.51 -3.35
N TYR A 77 -17.16 7.02 -2.79
CA TYR A 77 -17.09 5.69 -2.19
C TYR A 77 -16.89 5.80 -0.69
N ARG A 78 -17.44 4.84 0.06
CA ARG A 78 -17.14 4.65 1.47
C ARG A 78 -16.27 3.40 1.61
N ILE A 79 -15.08 3.55 2.17
CA ILE A 79 -14.12 2.47 2.36
C ILE A 79 -14.04 2.17 3.85
N VAL A 80 -14.43 0.97 4.24
CA VAL A 80 -14.32 0.50 5.63
C VAL A 80 -13.17 -0.49 5.71
N SER A 81 -12.23 -0.25 6.63
CA SER A 81 -11.13 -1.15 6.92
C SER A 81 -11.12 -1.55 8.38
N THR A 82 -10.81 -2.82 8.64
CA THR A 82 -10.57 -3.31 9.99
C THR A 82 -9.17 -3.91 10.09
N ALA A 83 -8.53 -3.80 11.25
CA ALA A 83 -7.33 -4.56 11.56
C ALA A 83 -7.46 -5.18 12.94
N GLN A 84 -7.27 -6.49 13.04
CA GLN A 84 -7.48 -7.26 14.25
C GLN A 84 -6.31 -8.20 14.50
N SER A 85 -5.79 -8.21 15.73
CA SER A 85 -4.79 -9.18 16.15
C SER A 85 -5.38 -10.57 16.25
N ASN A 86 -4.58 -11.61 15.97
CA ASN A 86 -4.99 -12.99 16.20
C ASN A 86 -5.00 -13.33 17.70
N ALA A 87 -5.46 -14.55 18.04
CA ALA A 87 -5.57 -14.97 19.43
C ALA A 87 -4.24 -14.90 20.21
N PHE A 88 -3.12 -15.32 19.58
CA PHE A 88 -1.81 -15.32 20.21
C PHE A 88 -1.30 -13.91 20.51
N VAL A 89 -1.33 -13.02 19.51
CA VAL A 89 -0.89 -11.62 19.68
C VAL A 89 -1.81 -10.87 20.65
N SER A 90 -3.10 -11.17 20.64
CA SER A 90 -4.08 -10.53 21.53
C SER A 90 -3.82 -10.79 23.02
N LEU A 91 -3.07 -11.85 23.38
CA LEU A 91 -2.70 -12.13 24.77
C LEU A 91 -1.79 -11.06 25.38
N PHE A 92 -0.95 -10.42 24.57
CA PHE A 92 0.02 -9.43 25.04
C PHE A 92 -0.13 -8.05 24.41
N PHE A 93 -0.72 -7.96 23.20
CA PHE A 93 -0.96 -6.69 22.52
C PHE A 93 -2.22 -6.77 21.62
N PRO A 94 -3.43 -6.63 22.19
CA PRO A 94 -4.67 -6.69 21.40
C PRO A 94 -4.80 -5.48 20.47
N VAL A 95 -5.15 -5.73 19.22
CA VAL A 95 -5.44 -4.72 18.20
C VAL A 95 -6.85 -4.92 17.69
N ARG A 96 -7.65 -3.85 17.65
CA ARG A 96 -8.99 -3.81 17.06
C ARG A 96 -9.27 -2.42 16.49
N ASN A 97 -8.69 -2.17 15.34
CA ASN A 97 -8.83 -0.90 14.64
C ASN A 97 -9.98 -0.95 13.65
N VAL A 98 -10.71 0.15 13.53
CA VAL A 98 -11.70 0.38 12.47
C VAL A 98 -11.44 1.75 11.86
N VAL A 99 -11.28 1.80 10.55
CA VAL A 99 -11.16 3.05 9.78
C VAL A 99 -12.29 3.09 8.77
N ASP A 100 -13.04 4.19 8.77
CA ASP A 100 -14.13 4.45 7.84
C ASP A 100 -13.81 5.73 7.09
N SER A 101 -13.67 5.66 5.77
CA SER A 101 -13.27 6.81 4.96
C SER A 101 -14.17 6.99 3.76
N THR A 102 -14.73 8.19 3.64
CA THR A 102 -15.43 8.63 2.43
C THR A 102 -14.44 9.30 1.49
N VAL A 103 -14.42 8.88 0.23
CA VAL A 103 -13.50 9.35 -0.81
C VAL A 103 -14.24 9.76 -2.07
N ASP A 104 -13.66 10.69 -2.81
CA ASP A 104 -14.10 11.04 -4.17
C ASP A 104 -13.91 9.85 -5.12
N ALA A 105 -14.93 9.52 -5.90
CA ALA A 105 -14.93 8.29 -6.72
C ALA A 105 -14.01 8.34 -7.94
N GLU A 106 -13.64 9.54 -8.42
CA GLU A 106 -12.78 9.72 -9.58
C GLU A 106 -11.30 9.83 -9.15
N THR A 107 -11.04 10.65 -8.13
CA THR A 107 -9.69 11.05 -7.73
C THR A 107 -9.13 10.27 -6.54
N TRP A 108 -9.97 9.49 -5.86
CA TRP A 108 -9.67 8.81 -4.59
C TRP A 108 -9.24 9.76 -3.47
N ARG A 109 -9.49 11.06 -3.60
CA ARG A 109 -9.15 12.03 -2.56
C ARG A 109 -10.06 11.83 -1.36
N PRO A 110 -9.53 11.80 -0.13
CA PRO A 110 -10.35 11.64 1.06
C PRO A 110 -11.19 12.91 1.28
N LEU A 111 -12.44 12.73 1.68
CA LEU A 111 -13.32 13.82 2.10
C LEU A 111 -13.47 13.79 3.63
N HIS A 112 -13.68 12.59 4.17
CA HIS A 112 -13.87 12.36 5.60
C HIS A 112 -13.25 11.02 6.00
N LEU A 113 -12.77 10.94 7.24
CA LEU A 113 -12.23 9.72 7.83
C LEU A 113 -12.51 9.68 9.32
N VAL A 114 -13.09 8.57 9.78
CA VAL A 114 -13.19 8.21 11.19
C VAL A 114 -12.24 7.05 11.47
N PHE A 115 -11.38 7.19 12.48
CA PHE A 115 -10.48 6.12 12.91
C PHE A 115 -10.67 5.84 14.40
N GLN A 116 -11.26 4.69 14.69
CA GLN A 116 -11.31 4.11 16.02
C GLN A 116 -10.09 3.23 16.23
N ARG A 117 -9.09 3.78 16.94
CA ARG A 117 -7.83 3.09 17.24
C ARG A 117 -7.94 2.40 18.60
N ARG A 118 -7.76 1.08 18.64
CA ARG A 118 -7.72 0.29 19.88
C ARG A 118 -6.53 -0.65 19.81
N GLU A 119 -5.42 -0.22 20.41
CA GLU A 119 -4.13 -0.92 20.36
C GLU A 119 -3.54 -1.04 21.76
N GLY A 120 -3.60 -2.24 22.34
CA GLY A 120 -3.24 -2.49 23.72
C GLY A 120 -4.03 -1.60 24.68
N LYS A 121 -3.31 -0.73 25.39
CA LYS A 121 -3.87 0.25 26.34
C LYS A 121 -4.24 1.59 25.69
N ARG A 122 -3.88 1.81 24.42
CA ARG A 122 -4.06 3.09 23.72
C ARG A 122 -5.37 3.07 22.94
N HIS A 123 -6.35 3.84 23.40
CA HIS A 123 -7.64 4.00 22.75
C HIS A 123 -7.82 5.47 22.36
N GLU A 124 -7.96 5.75 21.08
CA GLU A 124 -8.15 7.10 20.56
C GLU A 124 -9.14 7.05 19.41
N ASP A 125 -9.98 8.08 19.32
CA ASP A 125 -10.90 8.27 18.20
C ASP A 125 -10.50 9.54 17.46
N PHE A 126 -10.35 9.41 16.14
CA PHE A 126 -10.07 10.52 15.24
C PHE A 126 -11.24 10.69 14.29
N ASP A 127 -11.69 11.93 14.13
CA ASP A 127 -12.58 12.36 13.06
C ASP A 127 -11.83 13.43 12.25
N VAL A 128 -11.60 13.14 10.97
CA VAL A 128 -10.77 13.95 10.09
C VAL A 128 -11.57 14.39 8.88
N THR A 129 -11.73 15.69 8.70
CA THR A 129 -12.35 16.30 7.52
C THR A 129 -11.30 16.97 6.66
N PHE A 130 -11.29 16.67 5.36
CA PHE A 130 -10.33 17.19 4.40
C PHE A 130 -10.92 18.33 3.58
N HIS A 131 -10.31 19.52 3.66
CA HIS A 131 -10.70 20.72 2.95
C HIS A 131 -9.71 21.00 1.81
N HIS A 132 -9.83 20.27 0.70
CA HIS A 132 -8.89 20.38 -0.44
C HIS A 132 -8.83 21.79 -1.05
N ALA A 133 -9.95 22.52 -1.05
CA ALA A 133 -10.01 23.87 -1.60
C ALA A 133 -9.19 24.89 -0.79
N THR A 134 -9.14 24.72 0.54
CA THR A 134 -8.37 25.59 1.45
C THR A 134 -7.06 24.96 1.90
N GLN A 135 -6.73 23.78 1.36
CA GLN A 135 -5.50 23.03 1.66
C GLN A 135 -5.31 22.80 3.16
N SER A 136 -6.39 22.43 3.85
CA SER A 136 -6.38 22.18 5.29
C SER A 136 -7.14 20.90 5.66
N VAL A 137 -6.90 20.41 6.86
CA VAL A 137 -7.69 19.35 7.49
C VAL A 137 -8.13 19.80 8.86
N THR A 138 -9.36 19.44 9.23
CA THR A 138 -9.85 19.55 10.60
C THR A 138 -9.77 18.17 11.23
N VAL A 139 -9.12 18.06 12.37
CA VAL A 139 -8.98 16.83 13.16
C VAL A 139 -9.65 17.04 14.50
N ILE A 140 -10.65 16.22 14.81
CA ILE A 140 -11.21 16.06 16.13
C ILE A 140 -10.59 14.80 16.73
N LYS A 141 -9.87 14.96 17.83
CA LYS A 141 -9.29 13.85 18.58
C LYS A 141 -9.76 13.93 20.02
N ASP A 142 -10.46 12.91 20.48
CA ASP A 142 -10.98 12.84 21.85
C ASP A 142 -11.71 14.13 22.29
N GLY A 143 -12.51 14.70 21.36
CA GLY A 143 -13.27 15.95 21.54
C GLY A 143 -12.48 17.25 21.32
N GLN A 144 -11.15 17.20 21.16
CA GLN A 144 -10.33 18.38 20.87
C GLN A 144 -10.24 18.62 19.37
N VAL A 145 -10.59 19.83 18.95
CA VAL A 145 -10.54 20.26 17.55
C VAL A 145 -9.19 20.91 17.26
N SER A 146 -8.58 20.53 16.14
CA SER A 146 -7.34 21.12 15.62
C SER A 146 -7.40 21.23 14.10
N THR A 147 -6.71 22.22 13.54
CA THR A 147 -6.62 22.42 12.09
C THR A 147 -5.16 22.37 11.67
N HIS A 148 -4.88 21.65 10.59
CA HIS A 148 -3.52 21.51 10.05
C HIS A 148 -3.52 21.79 8.55
N SER A 149 -2.46 22.45 8.06
CA SER A 149 -2.26 22.61 6.62
C SER A 149 -1.86 21.29 5.98
N ILE A 150 -2.31 21.07 4.75
CA ILE A 150 -1.94 19.92 3.92
C ILE A 150 -1.46 20.39 2.55
N ALA A 151 -0.56 19.64 1.92
CA ALA A 151 -0.15 19.91 0.55
C ALA A 151 -1.28 19.52 -0.43
N PRO A 152 -1.33 20.11 -1.65
CA PRO A 152 -2.20 19.60 -2.71
C PRO A 152 -1.96 18.10 -2.93
N GLY A 153 -3.03 17.34 -3.15
CA GLY A 153 -2.92 15.89 -3.38
C GLY A 153 -2.53 15.09 -2.14
N THR A 154 -2.84 15.60 -0.93
CA THR A 154 -2.70 14.83 0.30
C THR A 154 -3.84 13.80 0.41
N TYR A 155 -3.48 12.55 0.65
CA TYR A 155 -4.39 11.42 0.83
C TYR A 155 -4.53 11.03 2.31
N GLY A 156 -5.48 10.16 2.60
CA GLY A 156 -5.62 9.49 3.91
C GLY A 156 -4.99 8.09 3.88
N PRO A 157 -4.86 7.42 5.03
CA PRO A 157 -4.26 6.10 5.14
C PRO A 157 -5.00 5.01 4.33
N LEU A 158 -6.31 5.11 4.15
CA LEU A 158 -7.04 4.20 3.26
C LEU A 158 -7.02 4.66 1.81
N SER A 159 -7.27 5.95 1.59
CA SER A 159 -7.47 6.48 0.24
C SER A 159 -6.18 6.45 -0.60
N CYS A 160 -5.00 6.51 0.03
CA CYS A 160 -3.72 6.37 -0.67
C CYS A 160 -3.56 4.99 -1.34
N LEU A 161 -4.08 3.91 -0.74
CA LEU A 161 -4.01 2.56 -1.29
C LEU A 161 -4.81 2.45 -2.59
N TYR A 162 -6.02 3.01 -2.60
CA TYR A 162 -6.88 2.99 -3.78
C TYR A 162 -6.41 3.95 -4.86
N TYR A 163 -5.88 5.11 -4.48
CA TYR A 163 -5.18 5.98 -5.42
C TYR A 163 -4.01 5.26 -6.09
N LEU A 164 -3.14 4.59 -5.32
CA LEU A 164 -2.03 3.81 -5.86
C LEU A 164 -2.50 2.73 -6.84
N ARG A 165 -3.59 2.01 -6.52
CA ARG A 165 -4.20 1.00 -7.40
C ARG A 165 -4.81 1.58 -8.68
N SER A 166 -5.20 2.86 -8.66
CA SER A 166 -5.78 3.56 -9.81
C SER A 166 -4.73 4.11 -10.78
N LEU A 167 -3.47 4.17 -10.38
CA LEU A 167 -2.38 4.65 -11.22
C LEU A 167 -2.16 3.70 -12.42
N PRO A 168 -1.70 4.23 -13.57
CA PRO A 168 -1.28 3.40 -14.69
C PRO A 168 -0.14 2.45 -14.27
N ALA A 169 0.05 1.39 -15.06
CA ALA A 169 0.88 0.22 -14.76
C ALA A 169 2.15 0.55 -13.94
N LEU A 170 2.16 0.09 -12.68
CA LEU A 170 3.32 0.21 -11.80
C LEU A 170 4.42 -0.75 -12.28
N GLN A 171 5.61 -0.19 -12.54
CA GLN A 171 6.75 -0.94 -13.06
C GLN A 171 7.74 -1.27 -11.92
N PRO A 172 8.21 -2.52 -11.80
CA PRO A 172 9.27 -2.87 -10.85
C PRO A 172 10.51 -1.96 -10.97
N GLY A 173 11.08 -1.58 -9.84
CA GLY A 173 12.20 -0.65 -9.74
C GLY A 173 11.81 0.83 -9.67
N THR A 174 10.52 1.17 -9.79
CA THR A 174 10.04 2.56 -9.67
C THR A 174 9.56 2.89 -8.25
N SER A 175 9.50 4.18 -7.93
CA SER A 175 8.93 4.69 -6.68
C SER A 175 7.83 5.70 -6.96
N VAL A 176 6.74 5.64 -6.20
CA VAL A 176 5.66 6.63 -6.17
C VAL A 176 5.71 7.35 -4.83
N PHE A 177 5.66 8.69 -4.83
CA PHE A 177 5.62 9.47 -3.60
C PHE A 177 4.20 9.98 -3.35
N ILE A 178 3.65 9.66 -2.18
CA ILE A 178 2.29 10.05 -1.79
C ILE A 178 2.36 10.80 -0.48
N THR A 179 1.79 12.00 -0.43
CA THR A 179 1.60 12.73 0.83
C THR A 179 0.36 12.20 1.53
N ILE A 180 0.49 11.81 2.79
CA ILE A 180 -0.58 11.25 3.61
C ILE A 180 -0.74 12.09 4.87
N HIS A 181 -1.97 12.48 5.19
CA HIS A 181 -2.30 13.02 6.51
C HIS A 181 -2.73 11.89 7.45
N HIS A 182 -2.05 11.74 8.57
CA HIS A 182 -2.35 10.73 9.59
C HIS A 182 -1.90 11.20 10.98
N ASP A 183 -2.66 10.92 12.03
CA ASP A 183 -2.34 11.28 13.43
C ASP A 183 -1.86 12.74 13.58
N ARG A 184 -2.57 13.69 12.96
CA ARG A 184 -2.28 15.14 12.94
C ARG A 184 -0.98 15.55 12.23
N LYS A 185 -0.33 14.63 11.53
CA LYS A 185 0.95 14.84 10.83
C LYS A 185 0.82 14.55 9.34
N ASN A 186 1.73 15.15 8.56
CA ASN A 186 1.85 14.92 7.13
C ASN A 186 3.11 14.10 6.83
N TYR A 187 2.92 12.95 6.21
CA TYR A 187 3.99 12.04 5.84
C TYR A 187 4.13 12.02 4.33
N ARG A 188 5.35 12.20 3.82
CA ARG A 188 5.67 11.89 2.43
C ARG A 188 6.12 10.43 2.37
N VAL A 189 5.18 9.55 2.04
CA VAL A 189 5.44 8.11 1.93
C VAL A 189 6.03 7.81 0.56
N GLU A 190 7.12 7.05 0.55
CA GLU A 190 7.66 6.45 -0.67
C GLU A 190 7.09 5.03 -0.80
N VAL A 191 6.41 4.75 -1.90
CA VAL A 191 5.95 3.41 -2.26
C VAL A 191 6.87 2.88 -3.35
N ARG A 192 7.72 1.90 -3.00
CA ARG A 192 8.62 1.24 -3.94
C ARG A 192 7.91 0.06 -4.58
N VAL A 193 7.96 -0.02 -5.90
CA VAL A 193 7.43 -1.14 -6.68
C VAL A 193 8.57 -2.15 -6.81
N GLU A 194 8.51 -3.25 -6.09
CA GLU A 194 9.66 -4.17 -6.00
C GLU A 194 9.64 -5.24 -7.08
N ALA A 195 8.48 -5.85 -7.32
CA ALA A 195 8.36 -6.99 -8.22
C ALA A 195 6.92 -7.15 -8.71
N ARG A 196 6.76 -7.90 -9.81
CA ARG A 196 5.50 -8.53 -10.20
C ARG A 196 5.55 -9.98 -9.77
N GLU A 197 4.47 -10.46 -9.15
CA GLU A 197 4.40 -11.79 -8.57
C GLU A 197 3.05 -12.42 -8.84
N ARG A 198 3.04 -13.70 -9.19
CA ARG A 198 1.82 -14.46 -9.34
C ARG A 198 1.47 -15.13 -8.02
N LEU A 199 0.35 -14.73 -7.44
CA LEU A 199 -0.14 -15.28 -6.17
C LEU A 199 -1.31 -16.23 -6.43
N ALA A 200 -1.29 -17.37 -5.76
CA ALA A 200 -2.39 -18.32 -5.74
C ALA A 200 -3.21 -18.13 -4.47
N GLY A 201 -4.53 -18.14 -4.60
CA GLY A 201 -5.47 -18.08 -3.48
C GLY A 201 -6.80 -18.77 -3.80
N PRO A 202 -7.79 -18.66 -2.90
CA PRO A 202 -9.13 -19.22 -3.13
C PRO A 202 -9.83 -18.66 -4.37
N TRP A 203 -9.34 -17.52 -4.89
CA TRP A 203 -9.80 -16.82 -6.08
C TRP A 203 -9.01 -17.18 -7.35
N GLY A 204 -8.16 -18.22 -7.30
CA GLY A 204 -7.31 -18.65 -8.40
C GLY A 204 -5.91 -18.05 -8.36
N GLU A 205 -5.24 -18.03 -9.50
CA GLU A 205 -3.96 -17.34 -9.67
C GLU A 205 -4.18 -15.95 -10.25
N VAL A 206 -3.53 -14.93 -9.68
CA VAL A 206 -3.56 -13.56 -10.21
C VAL A 206 -2.17 -12.96 -10.17
N GLU A 207 -1.92 -12.11 -11.17
CA GLU A 207 -0.77 -11.24 -11.19
C GLU A 207 -0.95 -10.12 -10.17
N THR A 208 0.06 -9.93 -9.34
CA THR A 208 0.10 -8.91 -8.30
C THR A 208 1.39 -8.11 -8.38
N ILE A 209 1.39 -6.96 -7.71
CA ILE A 209 2.57 -6.11 -7.59
C ILE A 209 2.97 -6.10 -6.12
N ARG A 210 4.21 -6.48 -5.83
CA ARG A 210 4.79 -6.33 -4.51
C ARG A 210 5.27 -4.90 -4.34
N VAL A 211 4.78 -4.25 -3.28
CA VAL A 211 5.18 -2.89 -2.92
C VAL A 211 5.75 -2.83 -1.51
N LEU A 212 6.73 -1.95 -1.31
CA LEU A 212 7.25 -1.59 0.00
C LEU A 212 6.90 -0.12 0.27
N ALA A 213 6.08 0.12 1.29
CA ALA A 213 5.77 1.46 1.77
C ALA A 213 6.79 1.90 2.83
N VAL A 214 7.57 2.93 2.53
CA VAL A 214 8.53 3.55 3.43
C VAL A 214 7.94 4.86 3.95
N MET A 215 7.54 4.84 5.22
CA MET A 215 7.06 6.04 5.92
C MET A 215 8.21 6.65 6.73
N PRO A 216 8.56 7.93 6.51
CA PRO A 216 9.58 8.58 7.31
C PRO A 216 9.09 8.71 8.75
N PHE A 217 9.94 8.32 9.71
CA PHE A 217 9.64 8.52 11.12
C PHE A 217 9.65 10.02 11.43
N GLN A 218 8.53 10.54 11.91
CA GLN A 218 8.42 11.89 12.44
C GLN A 218 8.07 11.75 13.93
N GLY A 219 9.08 11.96 14.77
CA GLY A 219 9.04 11.77 16.23
C GLY A 219 7.78 12.27 16.92
#